data_AF-A0A3D1PSI6-F1
#
_entry.id   AF-A0A3D1PSI6-F1
#
_cell.length_a   1.000
_cell.length_b   1.000
_cell.length_c   1.000
_cell.angle_alpha   90.00
_cell.angle_beta   90.00
_cell.angle_gamma   90.00
#
_symmetry.space_group_name_H-M   'P 1'
#
loop_
_entity.id
_entity.type
_entity.pdbx_description
1 polymer ?
#
loop_
_entity_poly.entity_id
_entity_poly.type
_entity_poly.pdbx_seq_one_letter_code
_entity_poly.pdbx_strand_id
1 'polypeptide(L)'
;MVEILTHAGCFIGIILLGWALRRVGFFKESDFHVLSKIVIKITLTAAIVTNFSGREMQTSMLLLTLMGFGFGVLMMIVGSVMYLPQGRERQAFAMLNASGCNIGNFAMPFAQGFLGPVGVIAVSLFDCGNSMICLGGAYSIASIVKSGDGKFRIKPILNNLVHSIPLMTYIFMTILGLLHLSLPAPVVEFAGIVGNANAFMAMLMIGVGFHLNGDPSQIGDIIKILGVRYIIGIALALA
;
A
#
# COMPACT_ATOMS: atom_id res chain seq x y z
N MET A 1 15.02 -5.91 18.20
CA MET A 1 15.98 -5.20 17.31
C MET A 1 16.61 -6.14 16.30
N VAL A 2 17.36 -7.17 16.72
CA VAL A 2 18.00 -8.13 15.79
C VAL A 2 16.98 -8.82 14.88
N GLU A 3 15.89 -9.36 15.44
CA GLU A 3 14.83 -10.04 14.67
C GLU A 3 14.17 -9.13 13.62
N ILE A 4 13.93 -7.86 13.95
CA ILE A 4 13.40 -6.85 13.00
C ILE A 4 14.37 -6.65 11.83
N LEU A 5 15.67 -6.48 12.14
CA LEU A 5 16.70 -6.29 11.13
C LEU A 5 16.87 -7.53 10.26
N THR A 6 16.77 -8.73 10.85
CA THR A 6 16.80 -9.99 10.10
C THR A 6 15.60 -10.09 9.15
N HIS A 7 14.38 -9.82 9.61
CA HIS A 7 13.19 -9.81 8.75
C HIS A 7 13.30 -8.79 7.61
N ALA A 8 13.75 -7.57 7.91
CA ALA A 8 13.98 -6.54 6.89
C ALA A 8 15.05 -6.98 5.88
N GLY A 9 16.16 -7.54 6.37
CA GLY A 9 17.23 -8.08 5.53
C GLY A 9 16.75 -9.20 4.61
N CYS A 10 15.91 -10.10 5.09
CA CYS A 10 15.30 -11.16 4.27
C CYS A 10 14.43 -10.58 3.15
N PHE A 11 13.59 -9.57 3.43
CA PHE A 11 12.79 -8.93 2.40
C PHE A 11 13.64 -8.19 1.36
N ILE A 12 14.70 -7.50 1.79
CA ILE A 12 15.69 -6.92 0.87
C ILE A 12 16.33 -8.03 0.02
N GLY A 13 16.69 -9.16 0.63
CA GLY A 13 17.22 -10.33 -0.07
C GLY A 13 16.27 -10.85 -1.15
N ILE A 14 14.96 -10.91 -0.88
CA ILE A 14 13.94 -11.32 -1.86
C ILE A 14 13.83 -10.31 -3.01
N ILE A 15 13.91 -9.01 -2.73
CA ILE A 15 13.94 -7.96 -3.77
C ILE A 15 15.19 -8.15 -4.66
N LEU A 16 16.36 -8.32 -4.05
CA LEU A 16 17.62 -8.55 -4.78
C LEU A 16 17.58 -9.83 -5.60
N LEU A 17 16.96 -10.89 -5.08
CA LEU A 17 16.72 -12.14 -5.80
C LEU A 17 15.86 -11.91 -7.03
N GLY A 18 14.72 -11.22 -6.91
CA GLY A 18 13.85 -10.89 -8.05
C GLY A 18 14.57 -10.08 -9.12
N TRP A 19 15.37 -9.10 -8.70
CA TRP A 19 16.22 -8.32 -9.60
C TRP A 19 17.26 -9.20 -10.32
N ALA A 20 17.96 -10.07 -9.58
CA ALA A 20 18.98 -10.97 -10.14
C ALA A 20 18.36 -11.98 -11.12
N LEU A 21 17.22 -12.58 -10.77
CA LEU A 21 16.48 -13.51 -11.64
C LEU A 21 16.05 -12.85 -12.94
N ARG A 22 15.63 -11.59 -12.88
CA ARG A 22 15.36 -10.81 -14.10
C ARG A 22 16.62 -10.60 -14.94
N ARG A 23 17.76 -10.27 -14.31
CA ARG A 23 19.04 -10.01 -15.01
C ARG A 23 19.56 -11.24 -15.76
N VAL A 24 19.35 -12.45 -15.22
CA VAL A 24 19.72 -13.71 -15.90
C VAL A 24 18.69 -14.18 -16.93
N GLY A 25 17.60 -13.43 -17.12
CA GLY A 25 16.56 -13.73 -18.12
C GLY A 25 15.48 -14.72 -17.67
N PHE A 26 15.45 -15.10 -16.39
CA PHE A 26 14.37 -15.95 -15.85
C PHE A 26 13.03 -15.21 -15.86
N PHE A 27 13.02 -13.95 -15.43
CA PHE A 27 11.86 -13.07 -15.53
C PHE A 27 12.04 -12.03 -16.64
N LYS A 28 10.98 -11.79 -17.40
CA LYS A 28 10.87 -10.72 -18.40
C LYS A 28 10.10 -9.53 -17.81
N GLU A 29 10.20 -8.39 -18.48
CA GLU A 29 9.44 -7.19 -18.10
C GLU A 29 7.93 -7.42 -18.12
N SER A 30 7.44 -8.22 -19.08
CA SER A 30 6.03 -8.62 -19.16
C SER A 30 5.54 -9.36 -17.91
N ASP A 31 6.44 -10.08 -17.23
CA ASP A 31 6.10 -10.92 -16.09
C ASP A 31 5.82 -10.09 -14.84
N PHE A 32 6.35 -8.87 -14.77
CA PHE A 32 5.99 -7.91 -13.72
C PHE A 32 4.48 -7.67 -13.67
N HIS A 33 3.81 -7.54 -14.82
CA HIS A 33 2.36 -7.34 -14.85
C HIS A 33 1.58 -8.55 -14.34
N VAL A 34 2.09 -9.77 -14.60
CA VAL A 34 1.49 -11.00 -14.08
C VAL A 34 1.66 -11.07 -12.56
N LEU A 35 2.88 -10.86 -12.06
CA LEU A 35 3.18 -10.81 -10.63
C LEU A 35 2.36 -9.74 -9.92
N SER A 36 2.23 -8.55 -10.51
CA SER A 36 1.43 -7.46 -9.97
C SER A 36 -0.05 -7.81 -9.85
N LYS A 37 -0.63 -8.47 -10.85
CA LYS A 37 -2.02 -8.95 -10.77
C LYS A 37 -2.18 -9.99 -9.66
N ILE A 38 -1.25 -10.92 -9.52
CA ILE A 38 -1.28 -11.94 -8.46
C ILE A 38 -1.19 -11.27 -7.09
N VAL A 39 -0.20 -10.40 -6.89
CA VAL A 39 0.03 -9.70 -5.62
C VAL A 39 -1.19 -8.88 -5.22
N ILE A 40 -1.60 -7.97 -6.09
CA ILE A 40 -2.65 -7.00 -5.76
C ILE A 40 -4.01 -7.69 -5.67
N LYS A 41 -4.36 -8.60 -6.58
CA LYS A 41 -5.74 -9.14 -6.66
C LYS A 41 -5.96 -10.43 -5.87
N ILE A 42 -4.91 -11.19 -5.57
CA ILE A 42 -5.03 -12.53 -5.00
C ILE A 42 -4.38 -12.60 -3.63
N THR A 43 -3.08 -12.35 -3.53
CA THR A 43 -2.38 -12.55 -2.25
C THR A 43 -2.67 -11.43 -1.25
N LEU A 44 -2.78 -10.18 -1.71
CA LEU A 44 -3.14 -9.06 -0.84
C LEU A 44 -4.58 -9.20 -0.32
N THR A 45 -5.51 -9.56 -1.20
CA THR A 45 -6.92 -9.75 -0.81
C THR A 45 -7.08 -10.89 0.18
N ALA A 46 -6.38 -12.01 -0.04
CA ALA A 46 -6.32 -13.11 0.93
C ALA A 46 -5.68 -12.68 2.26
N ALA A 47 -4.59 -11.91 2.22
CA ALA A 47 -3.95 -11.37 3.43
C ALA A 47 -4.90 -10.46 4.22
N ILE A 48 -5.67 -9.60 3.54
CA ILE A 48 -6.70 -8.76 4.17
C ILE A 48 -7.73 -9.63 4.90
N VAL A 49 -8.26 -10.67 4.25
CA VAL A 49 -9.23 -11.58 4.88
C VAL A 49 -8.67 -12.19 6.16
N THR A 50 -7.41 -12.66 6.14
CA THR A 50 -6.78 -13.27 7.32
C THR A 50 -6.51 -12.27 8.44
N ASN A 51 -6.21 -11.02 8.10
CA ASN A 51 -5.95 -9.97 9.09
C ASN A 51 -7.21 -9.52 9.84
N PHE A 52 -8.39 -9.67 9.25
CA PHE A 52 -9.65 -9.30 9.87
C PHE A 52 -10.41 -10.47 10.49
N SER A 53 -10.08 -11.72 10.13
CA SER A 53 -10.81 -12.90 10.60
C SER A 53 -10.62 -13.18 12.09
N GLY A 54 -11.74 -13.43 12.79
CA GLY A 54 -11.75 -13.93 14.17
C GLY A 54 -11.34 -12.91 15.24
N ARG A 55 -11.45 -11.61 14.95
CA ARG A 55 -11.03 -10.54 15.86
C ARG A 55 -12.18 -9.58 16.15
N GLU A 56 -12.39 -9.28 17.44
CA GLU A 56 -13.37 -8.30 17.85
C GLU A 56 -12.91 -6.90 17.44
N MET A 57 -13.75 -6.23 16.66
CA MET A 57 -13.51 -4.87 16.23
C MET A 57 -14.39 -3.93 17.03
N GLN A 58 -13.78 -3.03 17.78
CA GLN A 58 -14.53 -1.97 18.47
C GLN A 58 -14.81 -0.84 17.49
N THR A 59 -16.01 -0.26 17.55
CA THR A 59 -16.42 0.86 16.69
C THR A 59 -15.47 2.07 16.80
N SER A 60 -14.87 2.28 17.98
CA SER A 60 -13.85 3.31 18.21
C SER A 60 -12.63 3.18 17.29
N MET A 61 -12.29 1.95 16.86
CA MET A 61 -11.16 1.68 15.98
C MET A 61 -11.41 2.15 14.54
N LEU A 62 -12.66 2.41 14.13
CA LEU A 62 -12.97 3.00 12.81
C LEU A 62 -12.37 4.40 12.63
N LEU A 63 -12.07 5.10 13.73
CA LEU A 63 -11.33 6.35 13.68
C LEU A 63 -9.97 6.18 12.98
N LEU A 64 -9.34 5.00 13.09
CA LEU A 64 -8.08 4.69 12.42
C LEU A 64 -8.23 4.67 10.89
N THR A 65 -9.38 4.22 10.38
CA THR A 65 -9.69 4.29 8.94
C THR A 65 -9.77 5.74 8.47
N LEU A 66 -10.41 6.61 9.25
CA LEU A 66 -10.46 8.04 8.94
C LEU A 66 -9.07 8.69 9.01
N MET A 67 -8.25 8.30 10.00
CA MET A 67 -6.87 8.76 10.11
C MET A 67 -6.02 8.31 8.92
N GLY A 68 -6.15 7.06 8.46
CA GLY A 68 -5.43 6.53 7.30
C GLY A 68 -5.78 7.24 5.99
N PHE A 69 -7.06 7.53 5.81
CA PHE A 69 -7.54 8.35 4.70
C PHE A 69 -7.01 9.80 4.79
N GLY A 70 -7.17 10.43 5.95
CA GLY A 70 -6.71 11.80 6.21
C GLY A 70 -5.21 11.97 6.02
N PHE A 71 -4.41 11.01 6.50
CA PHE A 71 -2.98 10.95 6.25
C PHE A 71 -2.66 10.90 4.76
N GLY A 72 -3.33 10.02 4.01
CA GLY A 72 -3.10 9.94 2.57
C GLY A 72 -3.47 11.24 1.83
N VAL A 73 -4.58 11.88 2.20
CA VAL A 73 -4.97 13.20 1.64
C VAL A 73 -3.95 14.27 1.97
N LEU A 74 -3.52 14.36 3.24
CA LEU A 74 -2.47 15.28 3.68
C LEU A 74 -1.20 15.11 2.84
N MET A 75 -0.75 13.87 2.69
CA MET A 75 0.47 13.56 1.93
C MET A 75 0.33 13.84 0.42
N MET A 76 -0.87 13.72 -0.15
CA MET A 76 -1.12 14.17 -1.52
C MET A 76 -0.98 15.70 -1.64
N ILE A 77 -1.57 16.46 -0.71
CA ILE A 77 -1.48 17.93 -0.73
C ILE A 77 -0.02 18.36 -0.55
N VAL A 78 0.69 17.76 0.40
CA VAL A 78 2.10 18.06 0.62
C VAL A 78 2.93 17.71 -0.62
N GLY A 79 2.70 16.54 -1.22
CA GLY A 79 3.38 16.13 -2.45
C GLY A 79 3.16 17.11 -3.62
N SER A 80 1.95 17.65 -3.77
CA SER A 80 1.67 18.65 -4.82
C SER A 80 2.32 20.00 -4.52
N VAL A 81 2.24 20.49 -3.28
CA VAL A 81 2.81 21.78 -2.88
C VAL A 81 4.35 21.78 -2.95
N MET A 82 4.99 20.67 -2.57
CA MET A 82 6.45 20.53 -2.63
C MET A 82 7.04 20.73 -4.02
N TYR A 83 6.26 20.42 -5.06
CA TYR A 83 6.66 20.52 -6.45
C TYR A 83 5.89 21.60 -7.23
N LEU A 84 5.25 22.54 -6.51
CA LEU A 84 4.51 23.63 -7.13
C LEU A 84 5.34 24.38 -8.20
N PRO A 85 6.60 24.77 -7.90
CA PRO A 85 7.45 25.50 -8.85
C PRO A 85 7.95 24.67 -10.03
N GLN A 86 7.97 23.33 -9.93
CA GLN A 86 8.59 22.44 -10.92
C GLN A 86 7.57 21.81 -11.91
N GLY A 87 6.33 22.30 -11.90
CA GLY A 87 5.31 21.96 -12.89
C GLY A 87 4.42 20.76 -12.54
N ARG A 88 3.29 20.66 -13.23
CA ARG A 88 2.19 19.72 -12.95
C ARG A 88 2.58 18.25 -13.00
N GLU A 89 3.54 17.89 -13.85
CA GLU A 89 3.99 16.49 -13.98
C GLU A 89 4.74 16.03 -12.72
N ARG A 90 5.68 16.85 -12.21
CA ARG A 90 6.39 16.53 -10.97
C ARG A 90 5.47 16.58 -9.75
N GLN A 91 4.48 17.47 -9.74
CA GLN A 91 3.42 17.45 -8.73
C GLN A 91 2.66 16.12 -8.73
N ALA A 92 2.13 15.70 -9.89
CA ALA A 92 1.40 14.45 -10.03
C ALA A 92 2.25 13.24 -9.62
N PHE A 93 3.53 13.23 -10.00
CA PHE A 93 4.48 12.20 -9.58
C PHE A 93 4.69 12.17 -8.06
N ALA A 94 4.90 13.33 -7.43
CA ALA A 94 5.09 13.40 -5.98
C ALA A 94 3.82 13.04 -5.20
N MET A 95 2.63 13.43 -5.69
CA MET A 95 1.35 13.04 -5.10
C MET A 95 1.20 11.52 -5.04
N LEU A 96 1.54 10.82 -6.12
CA LEU A 96 1.49 9.36 -6.19
C LEU A 96 2.48 8.70 -5.23
N ASN A 97 3.71 9.19 -5.17
CA ASN A 97 4.79 8.55 -4.41
C ASN A 97 4.82 8.94 -2.92
N ALA A 98 4.22 10.07 -2.54
CA ALA A 98 4.19 10.51 -1.14
C ALA A 98 3.03 9.90 -0.35
N SER A 99 1.87 9.70 -1.00
CA SER A 99 0.61 9.41 -0.31
C SER A 99 0.31 7.93 -0.05
N GLY A 100 0.91 7.06 -0.85
CA GLY A 100 0.64 5.63 -0.77
C GLY A 100 1.52 4.90 0.25
N CYS A 101 0.90 4.25 1.24
CA CYS A 101 1.61 3.46 2.25
C CYS A 101 1.71 1.97 1.90
N ASN A 102 0.73 1.42 1.18
CA ASN A 102 0.70 0.02 0.73
C ASN A 102 1.02 -0.96 1.88
N ILE A 103 0.39 -0.73 3.04
CA ILE A 103 0.77 -1.36 4.31
C ILE A 103 0.55 -2.87 4.22
N GLY A 104 -0.58 -3.31 3.64
CA GLY A 104 -0.90 -4.72 3.47
C GLY A 104 0.21 -5.56 2.79
N ASN A 105 0.97 -4.98 1.87
CA ASN A 105 2.06 -5.67 1.18
C ASN A 105 3.42 -5.57 1.91
N PHE A 106 3.69 -4.46 2.59
CA PHE A 106 5.04 -4.14 3.07
C PHE A 106 5.17 -4.05 4.58
N ALA A 107 4.25 -3.38 5.26
CA ALA A 107 4.33 -3.13 6.69
C ALA A 107 3.59 -4.18 7.53
N MET A 108 2.56 -4.82 6.95
CA MET A 108 1.72 -5.80 7.63
C MET A 108 2.49 -7.00 8.20
N PRO A 109 3.46 -7.61 7.47
CA PRO A 109 4.24 -8.72 8.02
C PRO A 109 5.06 -8.32 9.26
N PHE A 110 5.55 -7.08 9.31
CA PHE A 110 6.22 -6.56 10.51
C PHE A 110 5.21 -6.31 11.63
N ALA A 111 4.05 -5.72 11.33
CA ALA A 111 3.00 -5.52 12.31
C ALA A 111 2.53 -6.85 12.95
N GLN A 112 2.44 -7.93 12.17
CA GLN A 112 2.13 -9.27 12.66
C GLN A 112 3.22 -9.82 13.59
N GLY A 113 4.49 -9.57 13.30
CA GLY A 113 5.61 -9.99 14.13
C GLY A 113 5.79 -9.21 15.44
N PHE A 114 5.39 -7.93 15.49
CA PHE A 114 5.76 -7.03 16.60
C PHE A 114 4.59 -6.42 17.39
N LEU A 115 3.42 -6.20 16.77
CA LEU A 115 2.35 -5.41 17.38
C LEU A 115 1.19 -6.26 17.96
N GLY A 116 1.31 -7.59 17.87
CA GLY A 116 0.29 -8.52 18.31
C GLY A 116 -1.04 -8.38 17.54
N PRO A 117 -2.08 -9.17 17.92
CA PRO A 117 -3.34 -9.20 17.18
C PRO A 117 -4.04 -7.84 17.09
N VAL A 118 -4.04 -7.05 18.17
CA VAL A 118 -4.70 -5.73 18.22
C VAL A 118 -4.01 -4.73 17.30
N GLY A 119 -2.67 -4.71 17.30
CA GLY A 119 -1.90 -3.84 16.42
C GLY A 119 -2.08 -4.20 14.95
N VAL A 120 -2.23 -5.49 14.61
CA VAL A 120 -2.54 -5.91 13.24
C VAL A 120 -3.91 -5.38 12.80
N ILE A 121 -4.94 -5.43 13.65
CA ILE A 121 -6.24 -4.82 13.33
C ILE A 121 -6.10 -3.32 13.12
N ALA A 122 -5.43 -2.64 14.05
CA ALA A 122 -5.28 -1.18 14.01
C ALA A 122 -4.59 -0.71 12.71
N VAL A 123 -3.50 -1.37 12.36
CA VAL A 123 -2.74 -1.08 11.13
C VAL A 123 -3.54 -1.46 9.87
N SER A 124 -4.33 -2.54 9.92
CA SER A 124 -5.21 -2.94 8.81
C SER A 124 -6.37 -1.95 8.58
N LEU A 125 -6.93 -1.38 9.65
CA LEU A 125 -7.97 -0.35 9.57
C LEU A 125 -7.42 0.97 9.03
N PHE A 126 -6.23 1.37 9.49
CA PHE A 126 -5.52 2.50 8.88
C PHE A 126 -5.26 2.25 7.38
N ASP A 127 -4.81 1.04 7.02
CA ASP A 127 -4.58 0.69 5.61
C ASP A 127 -5.86 0.65 4.79
N CYS A 128 -7.01 0.27 5.37
CA CYS A 128 -8.31 0.39 4.71
C CYS A 128 -8.57 1.84 4.27
N GLY A 129 -8.29 2.81 5.15
CA GLY A 129 -8.40 4.24 4.86
C GLY A 129 -7.42 4.70 3.78
N ASN A 130 -6.14 4.36 3.95
CA ASN A 130 -5.09 4.76 3.02
C ASN A 130 -5.21 4.06 1.65
N SER A 131 -5.81 2.87 1.60
CA SER A 131 -6.04 2.11 0.38
C SER A 131 -6.98 2.82 -0.60
N MET A 132 -7.90 3.66 -0.12
CA MET A 132 -8.69 4.55 -0.99
C MET A 132 -7.80 5.52 -1.76
N ILE A 133 -6.71 5.99 -1.13
CA ILE A 133 -5.73 6.86 -1.76
C ILE A 133 -4.81 6.04 -2.69
N CYS A 134 -4.25 4.93 -2.21
CA CYS A 134 -3.33 4.07 -2.97
C CYS A 134 -3.94 3.46 -4.24
N LEU A 135 -5.15 2.90 -4.14
CA LEU A 135 -5.69 1.98 -5.15
C LEU A 135 -6.59 2.66 -6.19
N GLY A 136 -6.61 4.00 -6.24
CA GLY A 136 -7.33 4.72 -7.27
C GLY A 136 -7.44 6.23 -7.04
N GLY A 137 -7.58 6.67 -5.78
CA GLY A 137 -7.77 8.08 -5.45
C GLY A 137 -6.60 8.97 -5.88
N ALA A 138 -5.38 8.61 -5.49
CA ALA A 138 -4.19 9.38 -5.83
C ALA A 138 -3.97 9.45 -7.35
N TYR A 139 -4.10 8.34 -8.06
CA TYR A 139 -3.95 8.30 -9.52
C TYR A 139 -4.96 9.18 -10.23
N SER A 140 -6.24 9.08 -9.86
CA SER A 140 -7.26 9.89 -10.51
C SER A 140 -7.07 11.39 -10.25
N ILE A 141 -6.70 11.81 -9.04
CA ILE A 141 -6.41 13.23 -8.76
C ILE A 141 -5.11 13.68 -9.44
N ALA A 142 -4.05 12.87 -9.39
CA ALA A 142 -2.78 13.17 -10.05
C ALA A 142 -2.97 13.32 -11.57
N SER A 143 -3.83 12.52 -12.19
CA SER A 143 -4.18 12.65 -13.61
C SER A 143 -4.88 13.98 -13.92
N ILE A 144 -5.76 14.46 -13.04
CA ILE A 144 -6.43 15.77 -13.19
C ILE A 144 -5.40 16.91 -13.08
N VAL A 145 -4.50 16.82 -12.09
CA VAL A 145 -3.42 17.80 -11.91
C VAL A 145 -2.51 17.83 -13.13
N LYS A 146 -2.13 16.67 -13.67
CA LYS A 146 -1.29 16.56 -14.86
C LYS A 146 -1.97 17.14 -16.11
N SER A 147 -3.23 16.78 -16.37
CA SER A 147 -3.96 17.26 -17.56
C SER A 147 -4.24 18.76 -17.50
N GLY A 148 -4.49 19.32 -16.32
CA GLY A 148 -4.68 20.76 -16.18
C GLY A 148 -6.05 21.28 -16.64
N ASP A 149 -6.96 20.38 -17.00
CA ASP A 149 -8.27 20.68 -17.59
C ASP A 149 -9.28 21.28 -16.59
N GLY A 150 -8.92 21.37 -15.29
CA GLY A 150 -9.75 21.92 -14.21
C GLY A 150 -11.05 21.16 -13.90
N LYS A 151 -11.42 20.18 -14.74
CA LYS A 151 -12.65 19.40 -14.62
C LYS A 151 -12.43 18.25 -13.64
N PHE A 152 -12.79 18.48 -12.38
CA PHE A 152 -12.84 17.43 -11.37
C PHE A 152 -13.93 16.41 -11.76
N ARG A 153 -13.53 15.24 -12.26
CA ARG A 153 -14.46 14.17 -12.64
C ARG A 153 -14.48 13.13 -11.52
N ILE A 154 -15.52 13.17 -10.70
CA ILE A 154 -15.74 12.21 -9.59
C ILE A 154 -16.05 10.81 -10.12
N LYS A 155 -16.77 10.71 -11.25
CA LYS A 155 -17.23 9.44 -11.80
C LYS A 155 -16.08 8.45 -12.08
N PRO A 156 -14.96 8.83 -12.74
CA PRO A 156 -13.78 7.97 -12.86
C PRO A 156 -13.14 7.55 -11.54
N ILE A 157 -13.07 8.47 -10.56
CA ILE A 157 -12.52 8.17 -9.22
C ILE A 157 -13.34 7.06 -8.57
N LEU A 158 -14.66 7.26 -8.49
CA LEU A 158 -15.56 6.30 -7.87
C LEU A 158 -15.55 4.96 -8.63
N ASN A 159 -15.49 4.99 -9.96
CA ASN A 159 -15.41 3.78 -10.76
C ASN A 159 -14.13 2.99 -10.46
N ASN A 160 -12.98 3.66 -10.35
CA ASN A 160 -11.71 3.00 -9.99
C ASN A 160 -11.73 2.43 -8.57
N LEU A 161 -12.32 3.16 -7.62
CA LEU A 161 -12.44 2.70 -6.24
C LEU A 161 -13.34 1.45 -6.14
N VAL A 162 -14.53 1.47 -6.73
CA VAL A 162 -15.48 0.34 -6.67
C VAL A 162 -14.95 -0.91 -7.39
N HIS A 163 -14.17 -0.75 -8.46
CA HIS A 163 -13.55 -1.88 -9.16
C HIS A 163 -12.22 -2.33 -8.56
N SER A 164 -11.76 -1.69 -7.47
CA SER A 164 -10.56 -2.10 -6.75
C SER A 164 -10.88 -3.28 -5.83
N ILE A 165 -10.48 -4.48 -6.26
CA ILE A 165 -10.69 -5.72 -5.50
C ILE A 165 -10.17 -5.60 -4.06
N PRO A 166 -8.94 -5.12 -3.78
CA PRO A 166 -8.46 -5.03 -2.40
C PRO A 166 -9.25 -4.03 -1.55
N LEU A 167 -9.66 -2.90 -2.13
CA LEU A 167 -10.48 -1.93 -1.42
C LEU A 167 -11.85 -2.53 -1.06
N MET A 168 -12.49 -3.23 -2.00
CA MET A 168 -13.75 -3.92 -1.74
C MET A 168 -13.59 -5.02 -0.68
N THR A 169 -12.46 -5.74 -0.68
CA THR A 169 -12.14 -6.71 0.38
C THR A 169 -12.00 -6.04 1.74
N TYR A 170 -11.29 -4.90 1.84
CA TYR A 170 -11.19 -4.14 3.08
C TYR A 170 -12.57 -3.70 3.61
N ILE A 171 -13.41 -3.11 2.73
CA ILE A 171 -14.76 -2.67 3.10
C ILE A 171 -15.61 -3.86 3.55
N PHE A 172 -15.61 -4.95 2.79
CA PHE A 172 -16.36 -6.16 3.12
C PHE A 172 -15.94 -6.76 4.47
N MET A 173 -14.63 -6.94 4.70
CA MET A 173 -14.12 -7.48 5.96
C MET A 173 -14.38 -6.54 7.14
N THR A 174 -14.33 -5.22 6.93
CA THR A 174 -14.67 -4.23 7.96
C THR A 174 -16.16 -4.34 8.33
N ILE A 175 -17.06 -4.47 7.35
CA ILE A 175 -18.50 -4.66 7.60
C ILE A 175 -18.75 -5.96 8.36
N LEU A 176 -18.14 -7.08 7.95
CA LEU A 176 -18.25 -8.34 8.69
C LEU A 176 -17.76 -8.20 10.13
N GLY A 177 -16.63 -7.54 10.34
CA GLY A 177 -16.08 -7.26 11.66
C GLY A 177 -17.03 -6.44 12.55
N LEU A 178 -17.70 -5.43 12.00
CA LEU A 178 -18.70 -4.62 12.73
C LEU A 178 -19.97 -5.40 13.07
N LEU A 179 -20.37 -6.34 12.21
CA LEU A 179 -21.52 -7.21 12.44
C LEU A 179 -21.18 -8.40 13.33
N HIS A 180 -19.94 -8.51 13.80
CA HIS A 180 -19.41 -9.67 14.53
C HIS A 180 -19.62 -11.00 13.78
N LEU A 181 -19.65 -10.94 12.45
CA LEU A 181 -19.80 -12.11 11.59
C LEU A 181 -18.42 -12.67 11.24
N SER A 182 -18.26 -13.97 11.43
CA SER A 182 -17.05 -14.68 11.03
C SER A 182 -17.26 -15.43 9.73
N LEU A 183 -16.22 -15.48 8.90
CA LEU A 183 -16.22 -16.33 7.72
C LEU A 183 -16.08 -17.82 8.12
N PRO A 184 -16.59 -18.75 7.31
CA PRO A 184 -16.42 -20.18 7.56
C PRO A 184 -14.93 -20.57 7.64
N ALA A 185 -14.57 -21.48 8.55
CA ALA A 185 -13.19 -21.89 8.77
C ALA A 185 -12.43 -22.30 7.49
N PRO A 186 -13.02 -23.08 6.55
CA PRO A 186 -12.33 -23.43 5.31
C PRO A 186 -11.94 -22.23 4.44
N VAL A 187 -12.76 -21.17 4.45
CA VAL A 187 -12.50 -19.93 3.68
C VAL A 187 -11.33 -19.17 4.29
N VAL A 188 -11.30 -19.08 5.62
CA VAL A 188 -10.22 -18.41 6.36
C VAL A 188 -8.91 -19.18 6.20
N GLU A 189 -8.95 -20.52 6.25
CA GLU A 189 -7.78 -21.37 6.06
C GLU A 189 -7.20 -21.23 4.65
N PHE A 190 -8.06 -21.27 3.62
CA PHE A 190 -7.63 -21.01 2.25
C PHE A 190 -7.01 -19.63 2.09
N ALA A 191 -7.65 -18.59 2.63
CA ALA A 191 -7.12 -17.24 2.63
C ALA A 191 -5.79 -17.15 3.41
N GLY A 192 -5.62 -17.94 4.47
CA GLY A 192 -4.38 -18.09 5.23
C GLY A 192 -3.22 -18.55 4.36
N ILE A 193 -3.41 -19.66 3.65
CA ILE A 193 -2.40 -20.24 2.76
C ILE A 193 -1.96 -19.22 1.71
N VAL A 194 -2.92 -18.57 1.05
CA VAL A 194 -2.64 -17.60 -0.02
C VAL A 194 -2.08 -16.29 0.52
N GLY A 195 -2.60 -15.80 1.64
CA GLY A 195 -2.21 -14.56 2.30
C GLY A 195 -0.80 -14.60 2.89
N ASN A 196 -0.37 -15.76 3.39
CA ASN A 196 0.99 -15.95 3.91
C ASN A 196 2.07 -15.79 2.81
N ALA A 197 1.72 -16.03 1.54
CA ALA A 197 2.62 -15.79 0.42
C ALA A 197 2.73 -14.31 0.03
N ASN A 198 1.85 -13.43 0.53
CA ASN A 198 1.73 -12.06 0.06
C ASN A 198 3.02 -11.25 0.19
N ALA A 199 3.65 -11.30 1.36
CA ALA A 199 4.88 -10.55 1.64
C ALA A 199 6.00 -10.95 0.68
N PHE A 200 6.22 -12.26 0.53
CA PHE A 200 7.21 -12.80 -0.39
C PHE A 200 6.92 -12.36 -1.83
N MET A 201 5.69 -12.56 -2.30
CA MET A 201 5.29 -12.22 -3.66
C MET A 201 5.40 -10.71 -3.95
N ALA A 202 5.05 -9.85 -2.98
CA ALA A 202 5.15 -8.41 -3.11
C ALA A 202 6.62 -7.94 -3.22
N MET A 203 7.51 -8.47 -2.38
CA MET A 203 8.94 -8.16 -2.44
C MET A 203 9.58 -8.67 -3.74
N LEU A 204 9.21 -9.88 -4.17
CA LEU A 204 9.67 -10.44 -5.44
C LEU A 204 9.19 -9.61 -6.63
N MET A 205 7.92 -9.20 -6.64
CA MET A 205 7.34 -8.32 -7.65
C MET A 205 8.11 -6.99 -7.74
N ILE A 206 8.46 -6.36 -6.60
CA ILE A 206 9.31 -5.16 -6.60
C ILE A 206 10.65 -5.48 -7.26
N GLY A 207 11.32 -6.56 -6.84
CA GLY A 207 12.62 -6.96 -7.38
C GLY A 207 12.60 -7.15 -8.89
N VAL A 208 11.60 -7.85 -9.41
CA VAL A 208 11.41 -8.05 -10.85
C VAL A 208 11.09 -6.73 -11.55
N GLY A 209 10.27 -5.86 -10.96
CA GLY A 209 9.97 -4.54 -11.48
C GLY A 209 11.12 -3.54 -11.37
N PHE A 210 12.16 -3.85 -10.60
CA PHE A 210 13.21 -2.90 -10.26
C PHE A 210 14.09 -2.57 -11.47
N HIS A 211 14.07 -1.30 -11.85
CA HIS A 211 14.90 -0.71 -12.88
C HIS A 211 15.84 0.33 -12.26
N LEU A 212 17.13 0.02 -12.25
CA LEU A 212 18.16 0.99 -11.89
C LEU A 212 18.43 1.91 -13.08
N ASN A 213 17.67 3.00 -13.18
CA ASN A 213 18.14 4.17 -13.90
C ASN A 213 18.98 4.99 -12.93
N GLY A 214 20.31 4.94 -13.07
CA GLY A 214 21.26 5.67 -12.23
C GLY A 214 21.30 7.17 -12.54
N ASP A 215 20.15 7.78 -12.84
CA ASP A 215 20.04 9.21 -13.12
C ASP A 215 20.16 10.00 -11.79
N PRO A 216 21.27 10.73 -11.57
CA PRO A 216 21.50 11.45 -10.32
C PRO A 216 20.43 12.51 -10.04
N SER A 217 19.72 12.98 -11.08
CA SER A 217 18.66 13.97 -10.93
C SER A 217 17.43 13.43 -10.18
N GLN A 218 17.22 12.10 -10.17
CA GLN A 218 16.11 11.44 -9.48
C GLN A 218 16.37 11.25 -7.99
N ILE A 219 17.64 11.15 -7.57
CA ILE A 219 18.03 10.93 -6.18
C ILE A 219 17.54 12.09 -5.30
N GLY A 220 17.62 13.32 -5.80
CA GLY A 220 17.11 14.50 -5.10
C GLY A 220 15.62 14.40 -4.82
N ASP A 221 14.83 13.95 -5.80
CA ASP A 221 13.39 13.79 -5.65
C ASP A 221 13.04 12.66 -4.66
N ILE A 222 13.78 11.54 -4.70
CA ILE A 222 13.63 10.41 -3.76
C ILE A 222 13.89 10.88 -2.32
N ILE A 223 15.03 11.53 -2.06
CA ILE A 223 15.40 12.01 -0.72
C ILE A 223 14.35 12.99 -0.21
N LYS A 224 13.89 13.92 -1.05
CA LYS A 224 12.91 14.93 -0.68
C LYS A 224 11.56 14.29 -0.33
N ILE A 225 11.07 13.36 -1.16
CA ILE A 225 9.79 12.65 -0.92
C ILE A 225 9.88 11.80 0.34
N LEU A 226 10.93 10.97 0.48
CA LEU A 226 11.11 10.13 1.66
C LEU A 226 11.29 10.94 2.93
N GLY A 227 12.11 12.00 2.89
CA GLY A 227 12.35 12.89 4.03
C GLY A 227 11.03 13.48 4.54
N VAL A 228 10.20 14.01 3.64
CA VAL A 228 8.89 14.56 4.03
C VAL A 228 7.96 13.47 4.57
N ARG A 229 7.94 12.27 3.97
CA ARG A 229 7.17 11.12 4.48
C ARG A 229 7.54 10.78 5.91
N TYR A 230 8.83 10.68 6.21
CA TYR A 230 9.30 10.33 7.55
C TYR A 230 9.08 11.47 8.55
N ILE A 231 9.34 12.73 8.18
CA ILE A 231 9.13 13.87 9.09
C ILE A 231 7.66 13.98 9.49
N ILE A 232 6.75 13.96 8.52
CA ILE A 232 5.31 14.07 8.80
C ILE A 232 4.81 12.84 9.55
N GLY A 233 5.26 11.65 9.16
CA GLY A 233 4.90 10.41 9.85
C GLY A 233 5.33 10.40 11.32
N ILE A 234 6.56 10.84 11.61
CA ILE A 234 7.08 10.96 12.98
C ILE A 234 6.31 12.03 13.75
N ALA A 235 6.08 13.20 13.15
CA ALA A 235 5.35 14.29 13.80
C ALA A 235 3.93 13.87 14.20
N LEU A 236 3.22 13.17 13.32
CA LEU A 236 1.88 12.65 13.60
C LEU A 236 1.88 11.49 14.59
N ALA A 237 2.93 10.67 14.63
CA ALA A 237 3.05 9.59 15.61
C ALA A 237 3.36 10.09 17.02
N LEU A 238 3.94 11.29 17.15
CA LEU A 238 4.27 11.94 18.43
C LEU A 238 3.16 12.86 18.96
N ALA A 239 2.15 13.17 18.14
CA ALA A 239 1.02 14.05 18.48
C ALA A 239 -0.15 13.26 19.06
#